data_AF-A0A6G3QM66-F1
#
_entry.id   AF-A0A6G3QM66-F1
#
_cell.length_a   1.000
_cell.length_b   1.000
_cell.length_c   1.000
_cell.angle_alpha   90.00
_cell.angle_beta   90.00
_cell.angle_gamma   90.00
#
_symmetry.space_group_name_H-M   'P 1'
#
loop_
_entity.id
_entity.type
_entity.pdbx_description
1 polymer ?
#
loop_
_entity_poly.entity_id
_entity_poly.type
_entity_poly.pdbx_seq_one_letter_code
_entity_poly.pdbx_strand_id
1 'polypeptide(L)'
;VVGAGLWQLLRPHMSLLAAVSEGRAMELDAMPVTAEGDLIWDDARARTGEPADALVTARVALPAAAPPTAPLDRHPARIAVPVLLEGYDTEQDDSGLAFRIAGHRLAVDADRAPDAGPLTPEAVAGSGTCIALLRWDGGEFRVQPLAVEKLVRKKPVALHAGAWAGGTADKAGVRAEKAATTAVAVLRERAGKLLRT
;
A
#
# COMPACT_ATOMS: atom_id res chain seq x y z
N VAL A 1 19.23 -4.43 -3.89
CA VAL A 1 18.33 -3.30 -4.21
C VAL A 1 17.42 -3.16 -3.01
N VAL A 2 17.49 -2.04 -2.28
CA VAL A 2 16.71 -1.85 -1.05
C VAL A 2 15.96 -0.53 -1.14
N GLY A 3 14.76 -0.46 -0.56
CA GLY A 3 13.91 0.73 -0.53
C GLY A 3 13.41 1.15 -1.92
N ALA A 4 13.35 2.47 -2.16
CA ALA A 4 12.74 3.06 -3.36
C ALA A 4 13.34 2.58 -4.71
N GLY A 5 14.57 2.05 -4.73
CA GLY A 5 15.17 1.47 -5.93
C GLY A 5 14.50 0.20 -6.44
N LEU A 6 13.69 -0.47 -5.61
CA LEU A 6 12.89 -1.63 -6.03
C LEU A 6 11.92 -1.26 -7.15
N TRP A 7 11.32 -0.07 -7.09
CA TRP A 7 10.37 0.36 -8.10
C TRP A 7 10.97 0.43 -9.50
N GLN A 8 12.26 0.75 -9.63
CA GLN A 8 12.93 0.78 -10.94
C GLN A 8 12.91 -0.57 -11.65
N LEU A 9 13.01 -1.66 -10.89
CA LEU A 9 12.97 -3.00 -11.45
C LEU A 9 11.57 -3.39 -11.91
N LEU A 10 10.54 -2.81 -11.29
CA LEU A 10 9.15 -3.13 -11.56
C LEU A 10 8.51 -2.18 -12.60
N ARG A 11 9.05 -0.96 -12.77
CA ARG A 11 8.56 0.06 -13.72
C ARG A 11 8.34 -0.45 -15.16
N PRO A 12 9.25 -1.25 -15.76
CA PRO A 12 9.06 -1.73 -17.12
C PRO A 12 7.99 -2.82 -17.25
N HIS A 13 7.46 -3.34 -16.14
CA HIS A 13 6.80 -4.65 -16.12
C HIS A 13 5.38 -4.66 -15.53
N MET A 14 4.79 -3.52 -15.15
CA MET A 14 3.42 -3.53 -14.63
C MET A 14 2.67 -2.23 -14.93
N SER A 15 1.68 -2.29 -15.84
CA SER A 15 0.72 -1.18 -16.10
C SER A 15 -0.03 -0.74 -14.82
N LEU A 16 -0.21 -1.66 -13.88
CA LEU A 16 -0.74 -1.38 -12.53
C LEU A 16 0.05 -0.28 -11.82
N LEU A 17 1.38 -0.37 -11.83
CA LEU A 17 2.23 0.55 -11.09
C LEU A 17 2.20 1.96 -11.68
N ALA A 18 2.12 2.05 -13.00
CA ALA A 18 1.92 3.31 -13.70
C ALA A 18 0.57 3.95 -13.28
N ALA A 19 -0.54 3.21 -13.39
CA ALA A 19 -1.86 3.72 -13.03
C ALA A 19 -1.96 4.12 -11.56
N VAL A 20 -1.44 3.31 -10.63
CA VAL A 20 -1.41 3.65 -9.20
C VAL A 20 -0.59 4.92 -8.94
N SER A 21 0.55 5.10 -9.63
CA SER A 21 1.37 6.31 -9.46
C SER A 21 0.73 7.58 -10.03
N GLU A 22 -0.13 7.42 -11.04
CA GLU A 22 -0.84 8.52 -11.69
C GLU A 22 -2.23 8.79 -11.09
N GLY A 23 -2.63 8.04 -10.06
CA GLY A 23 -3.95 8.16 -9.43
C GLY A 23 -5.08 7.81 -10.40
N ARG A 24 -4.90 6.74 -11.18
CA ARG A 24 -5.87 6.27 -12.18
C ARG A 24 -6.46 4.94 -11.79
N ALA A 25 -7.72 4.73 -12.18
CA ALA A 25 -8.36 3.44 -12.09
C ALA A 25 -7.69 2.41 -13.02
N MET A 26 -7.90 1.14 -12.72
CA MET A 26 -7.59 0.03 -13.62
C MET A 26 -8.87 -0.72 -13.99
N GLU A 27 -9.13 -0.83 -15.28
CA GLU A 27 -10.15 -1.72 -15.82
C GLU A 27 -9.53 -3.10 -16.04
N LEU A 28 -10.08 -4.10 -15.38
CA LEU A 28 -9.62 -5.49 -15.50
C LEU A 28 -10.68 -6.29 -16.23
N ASP A 29 -10.27 -7.04 -17.26
CA ASP A 29 -11.16 -7.90 -18.03
C ASP A 29 -10.71 -9.35 -17.95
N ALA A 30 -11.58 -10.22 -17.44
CA ALA A 30 -11.32 -11.66 -17.28
C ALA A 30 -9.97 -11.98 -16.61
N MET A 31 -9.50 -11.17 -15.65
CA MET A 31 -8.24 -11.41 -14.96
C MET A 31 -8.29 -12.77 -14.24
N PRO A 32 -7.27 -13.65 -14.39
CA PRO A 32 -7.29 -14.94 -13.73
C PRO A 32 -7.28 -14.79 -12.21
N VAL A 33 -8.07 -15.63 -11.53
CA VAL A 33 -8.15 -15.69 -10.07
C VAL A 33 -7.91 -17.13 -9.64
N THR A 34 -7.07 -17.34 -8.63
CA THR A 34 -6.84 -18.67 -8.05
C THR A 34 -8.12 -19.18 -7.38
N ALA A 35 -8.18 -20.49 -7.10
CA ALA A 35 -9.26 -21.04 -6.28
C ALA A 35 -9.32 -20.41 -4.87
N GLU A 36 -8.22 -19.76 -4.44
CA GLU A 36 -8.11 -19.09 -3.15
C GLU A 36 -8.57 -17.62 -3.19
N GLY A 37 -8.86 -17.08 -4.38
CA GLY A 37 -9.29 -15.70 -4.57
C GLY A 37 -8.15 -14.73 -4.92
N ASP A 38 -6.92 -15.21 -5.10
CA ASP A 38 -5.79 -14.36 -5.47
C ASP A 38 -5.84 -14.01 -6.95
N LEU A 39 -5.77 -12.72 -7.25
CA LEU A 39 -5.71 -12.21 -8.61
C LEU A 39 -4.30 -12.40 -9.17
N ILE A 40 -4.19 -13.10 -10.31
CA ILE A 40 -2.94 -13.27 -11.04
C ILE A 40 -2.88 -12.16 -12.10
N TRP A 41 -1.86 -11.31 -12.01
CA TRP A 41 -1.71 -10.17 -12.92
C TRP A 41 -1.36 -10.61 -14.36
N ASP A 42 -2.07 -10.04 -15.33
CA ASP A 42 -1.81 -10.16 -16.77
C ASP A 42 -2.02 -8.78 -17.42
N ASP A 43 -0.95 -8.13 -17.88
CA ASP A 43 -1.02 -6.81 -18.50
C ASP A 43 -1.88 -6.78 -19.78
N ALA A 44 -2.05 -7.91 -20.48
CA ALA A 44 -2.91 -7.97 -21.67
C ALA A 44 -4.41 -7.82 -21.32
N ARG A 45 -4.76 -8.03 -20.04
CA ARG A 45 -6.12 -7.99 -19.50
C ARG A 45 -6.38 -6.74 -18.64
N ALA A 46 -5.44 -5.80 -18.63
CA ALA A 46 -5.50 -4.60 -17.82
C ALA A 46 -5.44 -3.36 -18.71
N ARG A 47 -6.34 -2.40 -18.47
CA ARG A 47 -6.32 -1.10 -19.16
C ARG A 47 -6.41 0.02 -18.14
N THR A 48 -5.62 1.07 -18.37
CA THR A 48 -5.70 2.29 -17.58
C THR A 48 -7.03 2.97 -17.81
N GLY A 49 -7.78 3.19 -16.73
CA GLY A 49 -9.07 3.89 -16.74
C GLY A 49 -8.94 5.37 -16.44
N GLU A 50 -10.05 6.00 -16.06
CA GLU A 50 -10.12 7.41 -15.70
C GLU A 50 -9.36 7.75 -14.40
N PRO A 51 -8.98 9.02 -14.18
CA PRO A 51 -8.49 9.48 -12.89
C PRO A 51 -9.46 9.13 -11.75
N ALA A 52 -8.94 8.59 -10.65
CA ALA A 52 -9.74 8.14 -9.53
C ALA A 52 -9.06 8.50 -8.21
N ASP A 53 -9.77 9.24 -7.37
CA ASP A 53 -9.34 9.45 -5.99
C ASP A 53 -9.63 8.18 -5.17
N ALA A 54 -8.58 7.59 -4.60
CA ALA A 54 -8.68 6.32 -3.89
C ALA A 54 -9.61 6.39 -2.67
N LEU A 55 -9.62 7.51 -1.94
CA LEU A 55 -10.41 7.70 -0.72
C LEU A 55 -11.88 7.90 -1.06
N VAL A 56 -12.17 8.72 -2.07
CA VAL A 56 -13.54 8.89 -2.60
C VAL A 56 -14.06 7.55 -3.13
N THR A 57 -13.24 6.83 -3.90
CA THR A 57 -13.60 5.51 -4.45
C THR A 57 -13.90 4.53 -3.31
N ALA A 58 -13.03 4.46 -2.29
CA ALA A 58 -13.22 3.55 -1.16
C ALA A 58 -14.52 3.82 -0.41
N ARG A 59 -14.87 5.11 -0.20
CA ARG A 59 -16.09 5.50 0.52
C ARG A 59 -17.38 5.06 -0.20
N VAL A 60 -17.33 4.95 -1.53
CA VAL A 60 -18.47 4.50 -2.35
C VAL A 60 -18.47 2.99 -2.57
N ALA A 61 -17.31 2.42 -2.91
CA ALA A 61 -17.21 1.04 -3.40
C ALA A 61 -17.13 0.01 -2.27
N LEU A 62 -16.41 0.30 -1.17
CA LEU A 62 -16.18 -0.68 -0.11
C LEU A 62 -17.46 -1.14 0.62
N PRO A 63 -18.45 -0.27 0.89
CA PRO A 63 -19.72 -0.73 1.49
C PRO A 63 -20.45 -1.79 0.66
N ALA A 64 -20.26 -1.79 -0.66
CA ALA A 64 -20.84 -2.77 -1.57
C ALA A 64 -19.94 -4.00 -1.81
N ALA A 65 -18.68 -3.96 -1.38
CA ALA A 65 -17.65 -4.98 -1.65
C ALA A 65 -17.70 -6.16 -0.65
N ALA A 66 -18.89 -6.72 -0.42
CA ALA A 66 -19.07 -7.87 0.47
C ALA A 66 -18.45 -9.14 -0.15
N PRO A 67 -17.55 -9.85 0.55
CA PRO A 67 -17.04 -11.11 0.04
C PRO A 67 -18.16 -12.17 0.07
N PRO A 68 -18.20 -13.08 -0.91
CA PRO A 68 -19.31 -14.03 -1.07
C PRO A 68 -19.44 -15.02 0.10
N THR A 69 -18.34 -15.33 0.79
CA THR A 69 -18.32 -16.20 1.97
C THR A 69 -18.50 -15.38 3.24
N ALA A 70 -19.39 -15.77 4.16
CA ALA A 70 -19.58 -15.05 5.41
C ALA A 70 -18.29 -15.07 6.28
N PRO A 71 -18.00 -14.02 7.08
CA PRO A 71 -16.74 -13.93 7.82
C PRO A 71 -16.43 -15.13 8.74
N LEU A 72 -17.45 -15.73 9.36
CA LEU A 72 -17.30 -16.88 10.26
C LEU A 72 -16.99 -18.19 9.53
N ASP A 73 -17.28 -18.25 8.23
CA ASP A 73 -17.03 -19.43 7.40
C ASP A 73 -15.64 -19.36 6.73
N ARG A 74 -14.84 -18.34 7.07
CA ARG A 74 -13.48 -18.16 6.53
C ARG A 74 -12.45 -18.69 7.51
N HIS A 75 -11.40 -19.32 6.98
CA HIS A 75 -10.23 -19.61 7.78
C HIS A 75 -9.63 -18.30 8.31
N PRO A 76 -9.39 -18.14 9.63
CA PRO A 76 -8.96 -16.87 10.22
C PRO A 76 -7.70 -16.28 9.57
N ALA A 77 -6.71 -17.12 9.24
CA ALA A 77 -5.50 -16.69 8.52
C ALA A 77 -5.74 -16.11 7.11
N ARG A 78 -6.96 -16.23 6.57
CA ARG A 78 -7.35 -15.67 5.26
C ARG A 78 -8.23 -14.42 5.39
N ILE A 79 -8.48 -13.93 6.60
CA ILE A 79 -9.24 -12.71 6.79
C ILE A 79 -8.32 -11.52 6.48
N ALA A 80 -8.59 -10.86 5.35
CA ALA A 80 -7.99 -9.59 4.95
C ALA A 80 -9.08 -8.75 4.24
N VAL A 81 -9.94 -8.11 5.02
CA VAL A 81 -11.10 -7.38 4.50
C VAL A 81 -10.70 -5.93 4.24
N PRO A 82 -10.88 -5.39 3.02
CA PRO A 82 -10.62 -3.98 2.76
C PRO A 82 -11.64 -3.11 3.52
N VAL A 83 -11.14 -2.12 4.24
CA VAL A 83 -11.94 -1.20 5.05
C VAL A 83 -11.53 0.24 4.79
N LEU A 84 -12.49 1.15 4.88
CA LEU A 84 -12.25 2.58 5.05
C LEU A 84 -12.54 2.92 6.52
N LEU A 85 -11.53 3.45 7.20
CA LEU A 85 -11.62 3.88 8.59
C LEU A 85 -11.61 5.41 8.64
N GLU A 86 -12.55 5.97 9.39
CA GLU A 86 -12.75 7.40 9.61
C GLU A 86 -13.16 7.63 11.06
N GLY A 87 -12.91 8.84 11.59
CA GLY A 87 -13.33 9.20 12.95
C GLY A 87 -12.65 8.38 14.04
N TYR A 88 -11.41 7.95 13.80
CA TYR A 88 -10.58 7.28 14.80
C TYR A 88 -9.59 8.25 15.45
N ASP A 89 -9.24 7.96 16.69
CA ASP A 89 -8.08 8.56 17.35
C ASP A 89 -6.87 7.63 17.23
N THR A 90 -5.66 8.20 17.20
CA THR A 90 -4.42 7.45 17.17
C THR A 90 -3.78 7.39 18.56
N GLU A 91 -3.45 6.19 19.02
CA GLU A 91 -2.71 5.94 20.25
C GLU A 91 -1.34 5.36 19.91
N GLN A 92 -0.28 5.82 20.59
CA GLN A 92 1.04 5.23 20.47
C GLN A 92 1.62 5.01 21.87
N ASP A 93 1.94 3.76 22.16
CA ASP A 93 2.49 3.30 23.43
C ASP A 93 3.57 2.22 23.19
N ASP A 94 4.05 1.59 24.27
CA ASP A 94 5.09 0.55 24.19
C ASP A 94 4.67 -0.70 23.37
N SER A 95 3.37 -0.91 23.16
CA SER A 95 2.83 -1.99 22.32
C SER A 95 2.73 -1.62 20.84
N GLY A 96 3.00 -0.36 20.47
CA GLY A 96 2.99 0.14 19.10
C GLY A 96 1.86 1.12 18.81
N LEU A 97 1.61 1.34 17.52
CA LEU A 97 0.55 2.22 17.03
C LEU A 97 -0.80 1.49 17.07
N ALA A 98 -1.85 2.18 17.52
CA ALA A 98 -3.22 1.67 17.51
C ALA A 98 -4.22 2.75 17.10
N PHE A 99 -5.34 2.32 16.54
CA PHE A 99 -6.51 3.16 16.29
C PHE A 99 -7.59 2.88 17.34
N ARG A 100 -8.16 3.96 17.90
CA ARG A 100 -9.39 3.92 18.69
C ARG A 100 -10.56 4.31 17.82
N ILE A 101 -11.49 3.39 17.61
CA ILE A 101 -12.68 3.62 16.79
C ILE A 101 -13.88 2.94 17.42
N ALA A 102 -14.97 3.69 17.60
CA ALA A 102 -16.21 3.19 18.20
C ALA A 102 -15.99 2.44 19.54
N GLY A 103 -15.05 2.89 20.38
CA GLY A 103 -14.71 2.26 21.66
C GLY A 103 -13.79 1.04 21.57
N HIS A 104 -13.43 0.58 20.36
CA HIS A 104 -12.50 -0.51 20.15
C HIS A 104 -11.08 -0.01 19.91
N ARG A 105 -10.09 -0.76 20.38
CA ARG A 105 -8.68 -0.55 20.05
C ARG A 105 -8.26 -1.57 19.00
N LEU A 106 -7.75 -1.10 17.87
CA LEU A 106 -7.21 -1.93 16.80
C LEU A 106 -5.72 -1.66 16.67
N ALA A 107 -4.88 -2.70 16.83
CA ALA A 107 -3.45 -2.57 16.61
C ALA A 107 -3.17 -2.29 15.12
N VAL A 108 -2.20 -1.44 14.83
CA VAL A 108 -1.86 -1.00 13.48
C VAL A 108 -0.48 -1.56 13.08
N ASP A 109 -0.48 -2.38 12.04
CA ASP A 109 0.73 -2.98 11.46
C ASP A 109 1.28 -2.06 10.34
N ALA A 110 1.70 -0.85 10.72
CA ALA A 110 2.20 0.15 9.76
C ALA A 110 3.56 -0.23 9.15
N ASP A 111 4.30 -1.14 9.79
CA ASP A 111 5.61 -1.65 9.39
C ASP A 111 5.55 -2.69 8.25
N ARG A 112 4.36 -3.22 7.92
CA ARG A 112 4.16 -4.09 6.75
C ARG A 112 4.17 -3.34 5.42
N ALA A 113 4.02 -2.02 5.44
CA ALA A 113 4.17 -1.22 4.24
C ALA A 113 5.65 -1.24 3.80
N PRO A 114 5.95 -1.38 2.50
CA PRO A 114 7.33 -1.27 2.04
C PRO A 114 7.91 0.10 2.40
N ASP A 115 9.13 0.15 2.94
CA ASP A 115 9.92 1.39 3.14
C ASP A 115 10.26 2.13 1.83
N ALA A 116 9.71 1.68 0.71
CA ALA A 116 9.89 2.21 -0.63
C ALA A 116 8.82 3.27 -0.99
N GLY A 117 8.02 3.77 -0.06
CA GLY A 117 6.95 4.73 -0.35
C GLY A 117 6.74 5.79 0.72
N PRO A 118 5.82 6.74 0.50
CA PRO A 118 5.55 7.83 1.44
C PRO A 118 4.62 7.43 2.60
N LEU A 119 4.10 6.20 2.60
CA LEU A 119 3.27 5.66 3.67
C LEU A 119 4.15 5.15 4.82
N THR A 120 4.53 6.05 5.73
CA THR A 120 5.34 5.71 6.91
C THR A 120 4.48 5.53 8.16
N PRO A 121 4.97 4.87 9.22
CA PRO A 121 4.28 4.80 10.51
C PRO A 121 3.87 6.18 11.06
N GLU A 122 4.71 7.21 10.90
CA GLU A 122 4.40 8.58 11.32
C GLU A 122 3.31 9.22 10.45
N ALA A 123 3.28 8.89 9.15
CA ALA A 123 2.20 9.33 8.28
C ALA A 123 0.86 8.70 8.69
N VAL A 124 0.88 7.43 9.08
CA VAL A 124 -0.30 6.70 9.58
C VAL A 124 -0.73 7.26 10.94
N ALA A 125 0.20 7.49 11.87
CA ALA A 125 -0.11 8.08 13.18
C ALA A 125 -0.68 9.51 13.08
N GLY A 126 -0.30 10.28 12.05
CA GLY A 126 -0.82 11.63 11.82
C GLY A 126 -2.04 11.71 10.90
N SER A 127 -2.70 10.59 10.60
CA SER A 127 -3.81 10.52 9.64
C SER A 127 -5.19 10.62 10.30
N GLY A 128 -6.18 11.10 9.55
CA GLY A 128 -7.59 11.13 9.98
C GLY A 128 -8.51 10.19 9.18
N THR A 129 -8.00 9.65 8.07
CA THR A 129 -8.70 8.68 7.22
C THR A 129 -7.70 7.62 6.77
N CYS A 130 -8.11 6.35 6.77
CA CYS A 130 -7.25 5.24 6.39
C CYS A 130 -8.00 4.20 5.54
N ILE A 131 -7.46 3.88 4.37
CA ILE A 131 -7.81 2.65 3.63
C ILE A 131 -6.85 1.57 4.13
N ALA A 132 -7.40 0.46 4.61
CA ALA A 132 -6.62 -0.60 5.21
C ALA A 132 -7.18 -2.00 4.91
N LEU A 133 -6.42 -3.02 5.26
CA LEU A 133 -6.92 -4.38 5.42
C LEU A 133 -7.15 -4.65 6.92
N LEU A 134 -8.37 -5.03 7.28
CA LEU A 134 -8.68 -5.62 8.58
C LEU A 134 -8.33 -7.11 8.54
N ARG A 135 -7.40 -7.52 9.39
CA ARG A 135 -6.81 -8.86 9.38
C ARG A 135 -6.93 -9.53 10.74
N TRP A 136 -6.97 -10.86 10.74
CA TRP A 136 -6.85 -11.65 11.97
C TRP A 136 -5.46 -12.28 12.05
N ASP A 137 -4.63 -11.72 12.93
CA ASP A 137 -3.23 -12.09 13.10
C ASP A 137 -2.94 -12.29 14.58
N GLY A 138 -2.24 -13.38 14.93
CA GLY A 138 -1.80 -13.59 16.31
C GLY A 138 -2.91 -13.72 17.36
N GLY A 139 -4.15 -14.01 16.95
CA GLY A 139 -5.30 -14.14 17.86
C GLY A 139 -6.06 -12.84 18.12
N GLU A 140 -5.79 -11.78 17.36
CA GLU A 140 -6.51 -10.52 17.46
C GLU A 140 -6.73 -9.86 16.09
N PHE A 141 -7.62 -8.87 16.04
CA PHE A 141 -7.81 -8.04 14.85
C PHE A 141 -6.74 -6.95 14.76
N ARG A 142 -6.16 -6.83 13.58
CA ARG A 142 -5.14 -5.82 13.24
C ARG A 142 -5.49 -5.08 11.97
N VAL A 143 -5.02 -3.85 11.86
CA VAL A 143 -5.21 -2.97 10.71
C VAL A 143 -3.89 -2.84 9.98
N GLN A 144 -3.85 -3.24 8.71
CA GLN A 144 -2.71 -3.00 7.82
C GLN A 144 -3.02 -1.83 6.89
N PRO A 145 -2.41 -0.65 7.08
CA PRO A 145 -2.63 0.52 6.24
C PRO A 145 -2.19 0.30 4.79
N LEU A 146 -2.99 0.77 3.83
CA LEU A 146 -2.66 0.79 2.39
C LEU A 146 -2.57 2.22 1.84
N ALA A 147 -3.42 3.11 2.34
CA ALA A 147 -3.39 4.53 2.07
C ALA A 147 -3.97 5.32 3.24
N VAL A 148 -3.49 6.54 3.45
CA VAL A 148 -4.00 7.44 4.48
C VAL A 148 -4.20 8.83 3.93
N GLU A 149 -5.11 9.58 4.54
CA GLU A 149 -5.22 11.02 4.34
C GLU A 149 -4.82 11.74 5.64
N LYS A 150 -3.95 12.75 5.50
CA LYS A 150 -3.55 13.64 6.59
C LYS A 150 -3.65 15.09 6.18
N LEU A 151 -3.73 15.98 7.17
CA LEU A 151 -3.70 17.42 6.92
C LEU A 151 -2.25 17.93 6.91
N VAL A 152 -1.87 18.60 5.83
CA VAL A 152 -0.63 19.37 5.73
C VAL A 152 -1.00 20.82 5.49
N ARG A 153 -0.65 21.71 6.43
CA ARG A 153 -1.05 23.14 6.38
C ARG A 153 -2.56 23.31 6.10
N LYS A 154 -3.38 22.55 6.80
CA LYS A 154 -4.86 22.50 6.67
C LYS A 154 -5.39 22.00 5.32
N LYS A 155 -4.54 21.42 4.46
CA LYS A 155 -4.97 20.80 3.21
C LYS A 155 -4.88 19.28 3.32
N PRO A 156 -5.90 18.53 2.87
CA PRO A 156 -5.82 17.08 2.80
C PRO A 156 -4.74 16.66 1.80
N VAL A 157 -3.96 15.66 2.18
CA VAL A 157 -2.95 15.01 1.34
C VAL A 157 -3.09 13.51 1.53
N ALA A 158 -3.38 12.81 0.45
CA ALA A 158 -3.40 11.36 0.41
C ALA A 158 -1.98 10.81 0.21
N LEU A 159 -1.64 9.76 0.96
CA LEU A 159 -0.38 9.03 0.88
C LEU A 159 -0.71 7.55 0.74
N HIS A 160 -0.10 6.85 -0.21
CA HIS A 160 -0.35 5.44 -0.46
C HIS A 160 0.96 4.67 -0.68
N ALA A 161 0.95 3.38 -0.33
CA ALA A 161 2.16 2.53 -0.36
C ALA A 161 2.84 2.47 -1.74
N GLY A 162 2.05 2.55 -2.82
CA GLY A 162 2.54 2.49 -4.21
C GLY A 162 2.87 3.84 -4.86
N ALA A 163 2.82 4.96 -4.14
CA ALA A 163 2.88 6.29 -4.76
C ALA A 163 4.15 6.62 -5.54
N TRP A 164 5.28 5.97 -5.22
CA TRP A 164 6.55 6.21 -5.90
C TRP A 164 6.84 5.21 -7.03
N ALA A 165 5.88 4.32 -7.35
CA ALA A 165 6.11 3.22 -8.28
C ALA A 165 6.47 3.70 -9.70
N GLY A 166 5.76 4.68 -10.25
CA GLY A 166 6.04 5.28 -11.57
C GLY A 166 7.11 6.38 -11.57
N GLY A 167 7.73 6.69 -10.42
CA GLY A 167 8.50 7.91 -10.23
C GLY A 167 7.79 8.87 -9.30
N THR A 168 8.51 9.86 -8.79
CA THR A 168 7.96 10.81 -7.82
C THR A 168 8.58 12.19 -7.97
N ALA A 169 7.75 13.22 -7.85
CA ALA A 169 8.19 14.60 -7.74
C ALA A 169 8.45 15.01 -6.27
N ASP A 170 8.13 14.14 -5.32
CA ASP A 170 8.46 14.35 -3.92
C ASP A 170 9.98 14.36 -3.71
N LYS A 171 10.49 15.41 -3.07
CA LYS A 171 11.92 15.56 -2.79
C LYS A 171 12.48 14.39 -1.98
N ALA A 172 11.70 13.83 -1.05
CA ALA A 172 12.13 12.68 -0.27
C ALA A 172 12.27 11.44 -1.16
N GLY A 173 11.27 11.18 -2.01
CA GLY A 173 11.30 10.09 -2.97
C GLY A 173 12.40 10.22 -4.02
N VAL A 174 12.61 11.42 -4.60
CA VAL A 174 13.73 11.69 -5.54
C VAL A 174 15.09 11.39 -4.88
N ARG A 175 15.27 11.81 -3.62
CA ARG A 175 16.50 11.55 -2.86
C ARG A 175 16.69 10.06 -2.59
N ALA A 176 15.62 9.36 -2.21
CA ALA A 176 15.64 7.92 -1.96
C ALA A 176 15.97 7.13 -3.24
N GLU A 177 15.37 7.49 -4.37
CA GLU A 177 15.64 6.91 -5.68
C GLU A 177 17.10 7.10 -6.10
N LYS A 178 17.64 8.32 -5.95
CA LYS A 178 19.06 8.61 -6.22
C LYS A 178 20.01 7.80 -5.33
N ALA A 179 19.71 7.68 -4.04
CA ALA A 179 20.51 6.90 -3.10
C ALA A 179 20.53 5.42 -3.50
N ALA A 180 19.37 4.85 -3.86
CA ALA A 180 19.27 3.47 -4.28
C ALA A 180 20.03 3.19 -5.60
N THR A 181 19.94 4.08 -6.59
CA THR A 181 20.71 3.97 -7.85
C THR A 181 22.22 3.97 -7.60
N THR A 182 22.69 4.85 -6.71
CA THR A 182 24.10 4.89 -6.31
C THR A 182 24.54 3.56 -5.68
N ALA A 183 23.75 3.01 -4.78
CA ALA A 183 24.06 1.73 -4.13
C ALA A 183 24.12 0.56 -5.14
N VAL A 184 23.20 0.51 -6.11
CA VAL A 184 23.19 -0.51 -7.17
C VAL A 184 24.42 -0.42 -8.06
N ALA A 185 24.85 0.79 -8.43
CA ALA A 185 26.07 0.99 -9.23
C ALA A 185 27.31 0.44 -8.52
N VAL A 186 27.47 0.73 -7.22
CA VAL A 186 28.56 0.21 -6.39
C VAL A 186 28.53 -1.32 -6.30
N LEU A 187 27.35 -1.91 -6.09
CA LEU A 187 27.19 -3.37 -6.05
C LEU A 187 27.55 -4.02 -7.38
N ARG A 188 27.13 -3.44 -8.50
CA ARG A 188 27.45 -3.94 -9.85
C ARG A 188 28.94 -3.89 -10.13
N GLU A 189 29.61 -2.82 -9.73
CA GLU A 189 31.07 -2.70 -9.84
C GLU A 189 31.79 -3.79 -9.05
N ARG A 190 31.40 -4.00 -7.78
CA ARG A 190 31.99 -5.03 -6.91
C ARG A 190 31.75 -6.44 -7.44
N ALA A 191 30.53 -6.76 -7.86
CA ALA A 191 30.20 -8.05 -8.46
C ALA A 191 30.99 -8.29 -9.75
N GLY A 192 31.13 -7.27 -10.60
CA GLY A 192 31.93 -7.36 -11.82
C GLY A 192 33.42 -7.57 -11.56
N LYS A 193 33.96 -7.12 -10.42
CA LYS A 193 35.35 -7.46 -10.01
C LYS A 193 35.47 -8.91 -9.54
N LEU A 194 34.50 -9.40 -8.78
CA LEU A 194 34.45 -10.79 -8.28
C LEU A 194 34.26 -11.84 -9.38
N LEU A 195 33.55 -11.50 -10.45
CA LEU A 195 33.31 -12.41 -11.59
C LEU A 195 34.47 -12.43 -12.61
N ARG A 196 35.49 -11.57 -12.43
CA ARG A 196 36.69 -11.50 -13.30
C ARG A 196 37.91 -12.18 -12.68
N THR A 197 37.76 -12.75 -11.49
CA THR A 197 38.73 -13.63 -10.81
C THR A 197 38.27 -15.07 -10.93
#